data_AF-A0A7W1EGH1-F1
#
_entry.id   AF-A0A7W1EGH1-F1
#
_cell.length_a   1.000
_cell.length_b   1.000
_cell.length_c   1.000
_cell.angle_alpha   90.00
_cell.angle_beta   90.00
_cell.angle_gamma   90.00
#
_symmetry.space_group_name_H-M   'P 1'
#
loop_
_entity.id
_entity.type
_entity.pdbx_description
1 polymer ?
#
loop_
_entity_poly.entity_id
_entity_poly.type
_entity_poly.pdbx_seq_one_letter_code
_entity_poly.pdbx_strand_id
1 'polypeptide(L)'
;MKYFFKVIFAFVSVALNAQQTPFVIPASSLLSTLISGDSVIYYQCHVEEATQQVSTASGQSFTSHPQKYSITEKYIIKKDSAGYRVRYFISSIIILPNRKFSGLKIREKQYWNFKKEKEEPLDEKDLRTLVALENKGREATEYDFAISKYTTNQLIIKKKKNFKQLVIDGNYVLSKLLFN
;
A
#
# COMPACT_ATOMS: atom_id res chain seq x y z
N MET A 1 -35.92 43.00 1.41
CA MET A 1 -35.33 41.82 0.73
C MET A 1 -33.79 41.83 0.65
N LYS A 2 -33.11 42.96 0.39
CA LYS A 2 -31.63 43.00 0.30
C LYS A 2 -30.87 42.55 1.57
N TYR A 3 -31.43 42.81 2.75
CA TYR A 3 -30.81 42.41 4.02
C TYR A 3 -30.95 40.91 4.33
N PHE A 4 -32.00 40.25 3.83
CA PHE A 4 -32.25 38.82 4.07
C PHE A 4 -31.24 37.95 3.31
N PHE A 5 -30.88 38.34 2.08
CA PHE A 5 -29.84 37.66 1.29
C PHE A 5 -28.45 37.76 1.91
N LYS A 6 -28.10 38.87 2.58
CA LYS A 6 -26.82 39.00 3.28
C LYS A 6 -26.69 38.06 4.48
N VAL A 7 -27.79 37.84 5.21
CA VAL A 7 -27.80 36.92 6.37
C VAL A 7 -27.67 35.46 5.93
N ILE A 8 -28.33 35.07 4.83
CA ILE A 8 -28.19 33.72 4.26
C ILE A 8 -26.77 33.48 3.75
N PHE A 9 -26.16 34.46 3.08
CA PHE A 9 -24.78 34.33 2.56
C PHE A 9 -23.73 34.23 3.69
N ALA A 10 -23.95 34.93 4.81
CA ALA A 10 -23.12 34.80 6.01
C ALA A 10 -23.25 33.42 6.67
N PHE A 11 -24.46 32.84 6.71
CA PHE A 11 -24.67 31.50 7.24
C PHE A 11 -24.02 30.40 6.37
N VAL A 12 -24.08 30.55 5.04
CA VAL A 12 -23.45 29.60 4.11
C VAL A 12 -21.93 29.64 4.21
N SER A 13 -21.33 30.82 4.41
CA SER A 13 -19.87 30.98 4.55
C SER A 13 -19.33 30.53 5.91
N VAL A 14 -20.13 30.60 6.98
CA VAL A 14 -19.76 30.00 8.28
C VAL A 14 -19.90 28.47 8.25
N ALA A 15 -20.88 27.92 7.53
CA ALA A 15 -21.03 26.47 7.37
C ALA A 15 -19.93 25.84 6.49
N LEU A 16 -19.37 26.57 5.54
CA LEU A 16 -18.23 26.12 4.71
C LEU A 16 -16.89 26.10 5.46
N ASN A 17 -16.80 26.81 6.60
CA ASN A 17 -15.68 26.72 7.53
C ASN A 17 -15.94 25.70 8.66
N ALA A 18 -16.97 24.85 8.52
CA ALA A 18 -17.16 23.71 9.42
C ALA A 18 -15.87 22.88 9.41
N GLN A 19 -15.15 22.99 10.53
CA GLN A 19 -13.89 22.38 10.87
C GLN A 19 -13.67 21.04 10.18
N GLN A 20 -12.75 21.01 9.21
CA GLN A 20 -12.06 19.77 8.88
C GLN A 20 -11.31 19.35 10.15
N THR A 21 -11.90 18.42 10.90
CA THR A 21 -11.20 17.82 12.03
C THR A 21 -9.94 17.17 11.49
N PRO A 22 -8.76 17.50 12.05
CA PRO A 22 -7.51 16.93 11.56
C PRO A 22 -7.60 15.41 11.64
N PHE A 23 -7.14 14.72 10.61
CA PHE A 23 -7.17 13.26 10.62
C PHE A 23 -6.36 12.71 11.79
N VAL A 24 -7.03 11.94 12.65
CA VAL A 24 -6.38 11.21 13.72
C VAL A 24 -6.24 9.75 13.30
N ILE A 25 -4.99 9.27 13.23
CA ILE A 25 -4.70 7.87 12.93
C ILE A 25 -5.26 7.01 14.08
N PRO A 26 -6.13 6.02 13.82
CA PRO A 26 -6.71 5.17 14.85
C PRO A 26 -5.65 4.43 15.66
N ALA A 27 -5.86 4.29 16.97
CA ALA A 27 -4.95 3.59 17.88
C ALA A 27 -4.73 2.11 17.52
N SER A 28 -5.67 1.50 16.80
CA SER A 28 -5.56 0.13 16.29
C SER A 28 -4.55 -0.02 15.15
N SER A 29 -4.19 1.08 14.48
CA SER A 29 -3.23 1.07 13.37
C SER A 29 -1.79 1.10 13.89
N LEU A 30 -0.92 0.31 13.26
CA LEU A 30 0.52 0.34 13.56
C LEU A 30 1.16 1.71 13.28
N LEU A 31 0.57 2.52 12.40
CA LEU A 31 0.99 3.90 12.12
C LEU A 31 0.84 4.83 13.33
N SER A 32 -0.19 4.62 14.16
CA SER A 32 -0.46 5.47 15.34
C SER A 32 0.66 5.38 16.37
N THR A 33 1.37 4.24 16.40
CA THR A 33 2.44 3.98 17.35
C THR A 33 3.77 4.62 16.96
N LEU A 34 3.89 5.26 15.79
CA LEU A 34 5.15 5.83 15.32
C LEU A 34 5.46 7.15 16.03
N ILE A 35 6.65 7.21 16.60
CA ILE A 35 7.31 8.44 17.05
C ILE A 35 8.27 8.96 15.98
N SER A 36 8.76 10.19 16.10
CA SER A 36 9.73 10.72 15.14
C SER A 36 10.99 9.85 15.12
N GLY A 37 11.45 9.48 13.93
CA GLY A 37 12.57 8.56 13.71
C GLY A 37 12.16 7.09 13.54
N ASP A 38 10.97 6.69 13.98
CA ASP A 38 10.45 5.33 13.77
C ASP A 38 9.95 5.12 12.33
N SER A 39 9.83 3.84 11.94
CA SER A 39 9.18 3.44 10.70
C SER A 39 8.31 2.21 10.87
N VAL A 40 7.29 2.10 10.02
CA VAL A 40 6.54 0.87 9.75
C VAL A 40 6.79 0.47 8.30
N ILE A 41 6.82 -0.84 8.04
CA ILE A 41 7.03 -1.38 6.71
C ILE A 41 5.74 -2.06 6.26
N TYR A 42 5.25 -1.69 5.09
CA TYR A 42 4.18 -2.39 4.40
C TYR A 42 4.82 -3.21 3.29
N TYR A 43 4.52 -4.50 3.22
CA TYR A 43 4.78 -5.32 2.05
C TYR A 43 3.43 -5.64 1.42
N GLN A 44 3.25 -5.31 0.15
CA GLN A 44 2.07 -5.73 -0.59
C GLN A 44 2.50 -6.73 -1.64
N CYS A 45 1.75 -7.82 -1.78
CA CYS A 45 1.91 -8.70 -2.93
C CYS A 45 0.57 -8.85 -3.61
N HIS A 46 0.54 -8.49 -4.89
CA HIS A 46 -0.65 -8.55 -5.70
C HIS A 46 -0.38 -9.24 -7.03
N VAL A 47 -1.45 -9.75 -7.63
CA VAL A 47 -1.42 -10.45 -8.91
C VAL A 47 -1.75 -9.47 -10.03
N GLU A 48 -0.90 -9.46 -11.05
CA GLU A 48 -1.13 -8.74 -12.30
C GLU A 48 -0.99 -9.70 -13.48
N GLU A 49 -1.64 -9.35 -14.59
CA GLU A 49 -1.55 -10.07 -15.85
C GLU A 49 -0.67 -9.27 -16.80
N ALA A 50 0.36 -9.92 -17.33
CA ALA A 50 1.31 -9.29 -18.24
C ALA A 50 1.73 -10.27 -19.34
N THR A 51 2.11 -9.72 -20.49
CA THR A 51 2.80 -10.43 -21.56
C THR A 51 4.31 -10.21 -21.41
N GLN A 52 5.11 -11.27 -21.53
CA GLN A 52 6.57 -11.14 -21.56
C GLN A 52 7.06 -11.15 -22.99
N GLN A 53 7.98 -10.25 -23.31
CA GLN A 53 8.76 -10.34 -24.54
C GLN A 53 10.02 -11.14 -24.25
N VAL A 54 10.13 -12.32 -24.84
CA VAL A 54 11.30 -13.20 -24.68
C VAL A 54 12.17 -13.04 -25.91
N SER A 55 13.44 -12.72 -25.71
CA SER A 55 14.42 -12.67 -26.80
C SER A 55 15.31 -13.90 -26.76
N THR A 56 15.46 -14.59 -27.88
CA THR A 56 16.40 -15.70 -28.03
C THR A 56 17.84 -15.18 -28.11
N ALA A 57 18.82 -16.06 -27.86
CA ALA A 57 20.23 -15.72 -28.06
C ALA A 57 20.56 -15.32 -29.52
N SER A 58 19.70 -15.69 -30.49
CA SER A 58 19.78 -15.29 -31.90
C SER A 58 19.12 -13.94 -32.21
N GLY A 59 18.60 -13.22 -31.20
CA GLY A 59 17.99 -11.90 -31.36
C GLY A 59 16.53 -11.91 -31.85
N GLN A 60 15.90 -13.08 -32.00
CA GLN A 60 14.47 -13.15 -32.30
C GLN A 60 13.67 -12.89 -31.02
N SER A 61 12.74 -11.94 -31.06
CA SER A 61 11.83 -11.66 -29.96
C SER A 61 10.45 -12.26 -30.21
N PHE A 62 9.94 -13.03 -29.25
CA PHE A 62 8.57 -13.56 -29.26
C PHE A 62 7.79 -12.98 -28.09
N THR A 63 6.56 -12.56 -28.34
CA THR A 63 5.63 -12.14 -27.30
C THR A 63 4.92 -13.37 -26.74
N SER A 64 5.04 -13.60 -25.45
CA SER A 64 4.35 -14.70 -24.77
C SER A 64 2.85 -14.44 -24.69
N HIS A 65 2.08 -15.51 -24.47
CA HIS A 65 0.69 -15.39 -24.07
C HIS A 65 0.59 -14.64 -22.73
N PRO A 66 -0.54 -13.95 -22.46
CA PRO A 66 -0.81 -13.34 -21.17
C PRO A 66 -0.69 -14.36 -20.04
N GLN A 67 0.08 -14.02 -19.01
CA GLN A 67 0.26 -14.86 -17.84
C GLN A 67 0.15 -14.03 -16.57
N LYS A 68 -0.37 -14.66 -15.51
CA LYS A 68 -0.48 -14.04 -14.19
C LYS A 68 0.83 -14.15 -13.43
N TYR A 69 1.30 -13.03 -12.94
CA TYR A 69 2.48 -12.90 -12.09
C TYR A 69 2.08 -12.25 -10.77
N SER A 70 2.84 -12.55 -9.73
CA SER A 70 2.79 -11.79 -8.48
C SER A 70 3.93 -10.76 -8.46
N ILE A 71 3.58 -9.56 -8.03
CA ILE A 71 4.52 -8.46 -7.81
C ILE A 71 4.54 -8.21 -6.30
N THR A 72 5.73 -8.27 -5.69
CA THR A 72 5.88 -7.87 -4.28
C THR A 72 6.50 -6.49 -4.20
N GLU A 73 5.81 -5.60 -3.51
CA GLU A 73 6.17 -4.21 -3.28
C GLU A 73 6.45 -3.99 -1.80
N LYS A 74 7.32 -3.03 -1.50
CA LYS A 74 7.71 -2.65 -0.15
C LYS A 74 7.61 -1.14 0.01
N TYR A 75 6.97 -0.71 1.09
CA TYR A 75 6.79 0.68 1.45
C TYR A 75 7.33 0.88 2.86
N ILE A 76 8.38 1.67 3.00
CA ILE A 76 8.89 2.07 4.31
C ILE A 76 8.27 3.43 4.63
N ILE A 77 7.30 3.43 5.54
CA ILE A 77 6.65 4.64 6.02
C ILE A 77 7.42 5.12 7.25
N LYS A 78 8.12 6.24 7.12
CA LYS A 78 8.91 6.85 8.19
C LYS A 78 8.20 8.09 8.70
N LYS A 79 8.13 8.24 10.02
CA LYS A 79 7.73 9.50 10.66
C LYS A 79 8.97 10.33 10.95
N ASP A 80 8.97 11.58 10.54
CA ASP A 80 9.99 12.56 10.90
C ASP A 80 9.34 13.77 11.58
N SER A 81 10.12 14.84 11.81
CA SER A 81 9.63 16.06 12.44
C SER A 81 8.70 16.88 11.55
N ALA A 82 8.76 16.69 10.23
CA ALA A 82 7.95 17.43 9.25
C ALA A 82 6.67 16.68 8.86
N GLY A 83 6.61 15.37 9.08
CA GLY A 83 5.43 14.56 8.82
C GLY A 83 5.77 13.10 8.55
N TYR A 84 5.12 12.54 7.53
CA TYR A 84 5.35 11.17 7.09
C TYR A 84 5.97 11.18 5.69
N ARG A 85 6.84 10.20 5.42
CA ARG A 85 7.40 9.96 4.09
C ARG A 85 7.37 8.48 3.76
N VAL A 86 7.23 8.15 2.48
CA VAL A 86 7.30 6.78 1.98
C VAL A 86 8.56 6.58 1.15
N ARG A 87 9.26 5.48 1.37
CA ARG A 87 10.20 4.92 0.39
C ARG A 87 9.57 3.69 -0.25
N TYR A 88 9.42 3.74 -1.56
CA TYR A 88 8.80 2.68 -2.34
C TYR A 88 9.86 1.83 -3.06
N PHE A 89 9.68 0.52 -2.98
CA PHE A 89 10.54 -0.46 -3.60
C PHE A 89 9.69 -1.54 -4.28
N ILE A 90 10.23 -2.10 -5.36
CA ILE A 90 9.62 -3.23 -6.08
C ILE A 90 10.61 -4.39 -6.13
N SER A 91 10.09 -5.62 -6.03
CA SER A 91 10.86 -6.84 -6.22
C SER A 91 10.72 -7.37 -7.65
N SER A 92 11.51 -8.39 -7.99
CA SER A 92 11.33 -9.10 -9.26
C SER A 92 9.98 -9.82 -9.31
N ILE A 93 9.38 -9.90 -10.49
CA ILE A 93 8.11 -10.63 -10.71
C ILE A 93 8.29 -12.13 -10.44
N ILE A 94 7.27 -12.76 -9.86
CA ILE A 94 7.29 -14.19 -9.51
C ILE A 94 6.06 -14.86 -10.11
N ILE A 95 6.26 -15.98 -10.83
CA ILE A 95 5.19 -16.83 -11.35
C ILE A 95 4.38 -17.44 -10.20
N LEU A 96 3.06 -17.49 -10.34
CA LEU A 96 2.18 -18.08 -9.32
C LEU A 96 2.37 -19.60 -9.19
N PRO A 97 2.19 -20.17 -7.98
CA PRO A 97 1.89 -19.49 -6.72
C PRO A 97 3.16 -18.96 -6.03
N ASN A 98 3.06 -17.77 -5.43
CA ASN A 98 4.16 -17.19 -4.64
C ASN A 98 3.96 -17.51 -3.15
N ARG A 99 4.65 -18.56 -2.70
CA ARG A 99 4.69 -18.98 -1.27
C ARG A 99 5.71 -18.21 -0.44
N LYS A 100 6.59 -17.44 -1.07
CA LYS A 100 7.67 -16.74 -0.36
C LYS A 100 7.09 -15.58 0.45
N PHE A 101 6.03 -14.93 -0.04
CA PHE A 101 5.50 -13.67 0.52
C PHE A 101 5.21 -13.73 2.02
N SER A 102 4.54 -14.78 2.48
CA SER A 102 4.23 -14.99 3.91
C SER A 102 5.48 -15.01 4.79
N GLY A 103 6.66 -15.39 4.26
CA GLY A 103 7.93 -15.35 4.98
C GLY A 103 8.38 -13.95 5.40
N LEU A 104 7.92 -12.88 4.73
CA LEU A 104 8.23 -11.49 5.09
C LEU A 104 7.66 -11.09 6.45
N LYS A 105 6.60 -11.77 6.90
CA LYS A 105 6.06 -11.68 8.27
C LYS A 105 7.16 -11.90 9.31
N ILE A 106 8.06 -12.85 9.07
CA ILE A 106 9.15 -13.20 9.98
C ILE A 106 10.37 -12.32 9.72
N ARG A 107 10.93 -12.36 8.51
CA ARG A 107 12.18 -11.65 8.17
C ARG A 107 12.35 -11.49 6.66
N GLU A 108 12.77 -10.29 6.25
CA GLU A 108 13.20 -10.03 4.88
C GLU A 108 14.52 -10.77 4.57
N LYS A 109 14.56 -11.44 3.41
CA LYS A 109 15.72 -12.17 2.90
C LYS A 109 16.34 -11.43 1.72
N GLN A 110 17.65 -11.56 1.52
CA GLN A 110 18.37 -10.85 0.45
C GLN A 110 17.83 -11.18 -0.95
N TYR A 111 17.44 -12.43 -1.21
CA TYR A 111 16.95 -12.88 -2.53
C TYR A 111 15.63 -12.24 -2.98
N TRP A 112 14.97 -11.41 -2.14
CA TRP A 112 13.80 -10.64 -2.57
C TRP A 112 14.15 -9.50 -3.51
N ASN A 113 15.42 -9.06 -3.54
CA ASN A 113 15.96 -8.12 -4.52
C ASN A 113 15.11 -6.84 -4.67
N PHE A 114 14.69 -6.23 -3.56
CA PHE A 114 13.94 -4.97 -3.59
C PHE A 114 14.81 -3.85 -4.15
N LYS A 115 14.34 -3.19 -5.22
CA LYS A 115 14.95 -2.01 -5.82
C LYS A 115 14.12 -0.79 -5.47
N LYS A 116 14.80 0.30 -5.08
CA LYS A 116 14.14 1.56 -4.74
C LYS A 116 13.65 2.21 -6.03
N GLU A 117 12.38 2.60 -6.05
CA GLU A 117 11.74 3.26 -7.19
C GLU A 117 11.51 4.75 -6.88
N LYS A 118 10.84 5.04 -5.77
CA LYS A 118 10.42 6.41 -5.41
C LYS A 118 10.59 6.72 -3.94
N GLU A 119 10.61 8.01 -3.62
CA GLU A 119 10.56 8.51 -2.25
C GLU A 119 9.88 9.87 -2.20
N GLU A 120 8.76 9.96 -1.49
CA GLU A 120 7.87 11.12 -1.49
C GLU A 120 7.30 11.37 -0.08
N PRO A 121 6.97 12.63 0.27
CA PRO A 121 6.19 12.93 1.47
C PRO A 121 4.78 12.35 1.33
N LEU A 122 4.16 11.97 2.45
CA LEU A 122 2.77 11.52 2.48
C LEU A 122 1.88 12.64 3.01
N ASP A 123 0.77 12.88 2.33
CA ASP A 123 -0.26 13.81 2.79
C ASP A 123 -1.31 13.11 3.68
N GLU A 124 -2.32 13.88 4.12
CA GLU A 124 -3.39 13.33 4.93
C GLU A 124 -4.22 12.25 4.20
N LYS A 125 -4.46 12.43 2.89
CA LYS A 125 -5.22 11.48 2.07
C LYS A 125 -4.49 10.15 1.93
N ASP A 126 -3.16 10.19 1.83
CA ASP A 126 -2.33 8.99 1.80
C ASP A 126 -2.39 8.23 3.12
N LEU A 127 -2.30 8.94 4.24
CA LEU A 127 -2.41 8.34 5.57
C LEU A 127 -3.80 7.72 5.78
N ARG A 128 -4.87 8.38 5.31
CA ARG A 128 -6.22 7.83 5.30
C ARG A 128 -6.32 6.57 4.45
N THR A 129 -5.68 6.55 3.29
CA THR A 129 -5.60 5.38 2.40
C THR A 129 -4.95 4.19 3.10
N LEU A 130 -3.80 4.40 3.74
CA LEU A 130 -3.08 3.34 4.47
C LEU A 130 -3.93 2.75 5.61
N VAL A 131 -4.60 3.61 6.39
CA VAL A 131 -5.48 3.19 7.49
C VAL A 131 -6.73 2.49 6.97
N ALA A 132 -7.34 3.00 5.89
CA ALA A 132 -8.51 2.37 5.28
C ALA A 132 -8.18 0.96 4.76
N LEU A 133 -7.00 0.77 4.17
CA LEU A 133 -6.57 -0.53 3.68
C LEU A 133 -6.32 -1.52 4.82
N GLU A 134 -5.71 -1.06 5.93
CA GLU A 134 -5.53 -1.85 7.14
C GLU A 134 -6.87 -2.29 7.76
N ASN A 135 -7.89 -1.42 7.75
CA ASN A 135 -9.22 -1.74 8.29
C ASN A 135 -10.07 -2.61 7.36
N LYS A 136 -9.88 -2.51 6.04
CA LYS A 136 -10.62 -3.28 5.05
C LYS A 136 -10.13 -4.72 4.94
N GLY A 137 -8.84 -4.93 5.18
CA GLY A 137 -8.24 -6.26 5.10
C GLY A 137 -8.73 -7.20 6.20
N ARG A 138 -9.05 -8.44 5.82
CA ARG A 138 -9.26 -9.52 6.81
C ARG A 138 -7.92 -10.16 7.16
N GLU A 139 -7.75 -10.66 8.39
CA GLU A 139 -6.53 -11.39 8.75
C GLU A 139 -6.39 -12.66 7.88
N ALA A 140 -5.17 -12.90 7.42
CA ALA A 140 -4.82 -14.06 6.62
C ALA A 140 -4.71 -15.31 7.49
N THR A 141 -5.30 -16.40 7.01
CA THR A 141 -5.18 -17.74 7.61
C THR A 141 -4.11 -18.54 6.88
N GLU A 142 -3.80 -19.74 7.37
CA GLU A 142 -2.82 -20.64 6.74
C GLU A 142 -3.16 -20.97 5.28
N TYR A 143 -4.45 -21.00 4.94
CA TYR A 143 -4.94 -21.22 3.57
C TYR A 143 -4.66 -20.04 2.64
N ASP A 144 -4.43 -18.85 3.20
CA ASP A 144 -4.16 -17.64 2.44
C ASP A 144 -2.66 -17.44 2.20
N PHE A 145 -1.74 -18.12 2.88
CA PHE A 145 -0.32 -17.75 2.87
C PHE A 145 0.36 -17.80 1.50
N ALA A 146 -0.18 -18.57 0.56
CA ALA A 146 0.28 -18.57 -0.82
C ALA A 146 -0.49 -17.53 -1.65
N ILE A 147 0.22 -16.61 -2.29
CA ILE A 147 -0.36 -15.75 -3.32
C ILE A 147 -0.69 -16.64 -4.51
N SER A 148 -1.96 -16.68 -4.88
CA SER A 148 -2.52 -17.61 -5.86
C SER A 148 -3.63 -16.95 -6.66
N LYS A 149 -4.30 -17.72 -7.51
CA LYS A 149 -5.49 -17.24 -8.25
C LYS A 149 -6.69 -16.92 -7.34
N TYR A 150 -6.70 -17.43 -6.11
CA TYR A 150 -7.77 -17.22 -5.13
C TYR A 150 -7.42 -16.13 -4.10
N THR A 151 -6.12 -15.98 -3.81
CA THR A 151 -5.61 -14.97 -2.89
C THR A 151 -4.66 -14.07 -3.65
N THR A 152 -5.24 -13.08 -4.33
CA THR A 152 -4.56 -12.28 -5.34
C THR A 152 -3.98 -10.98 -4.81
N ASN A 153 -4.30 -10.58 -3.59
CA ASN A 153 -3.79 -9.35 -2.98
C ASN A 153 -3.66 -9.53 -1.47
N GLN A 154 -2.46 -9.38 -0.95
CA GLN A 154 -2.18 -9.43 0.48
C GLN A 154 -1.25 -8.33 0.92
N LEU A 155 -1.40 -7.95 2.17
CA LEU A 155 -0.65 -6.88 2.83
C LEU A 155 -0.04 -7.39 4.13
N ILE A 156 1.27 -7.23 4.30
CA ILE A 156 1.95 -7.45 5.57
C ILE A 156 2.37 -6.08 6.10
N ILE A 157 1.82 -5.67 7.24
CA ILE A 157 2.19 -4.42 7.93
C ILE A 157 3.08 -4.81 9.10
N LYS A 158 4.28 -4.25 9.22
CA LYS A 158 5.29 -4.68 10.20
C LYS A 158 5.98 -3.50 10.87
N LYS A 159 5.98 -3.51 12.21
CA LYS A 159 6.80 -2.65 13.07
C LYS A 159 7.56 -3.51 14.08
N LYS A 160 8.88 -3.61 13.92
CA LYS A 160 9.74 -4.46 14.76
C LYS A 160 9.21 -5.92 14.80
N LYS A 161 8.80 -6.41 15.97
CA LYS A 161 8.23 -7.76 16.17
C LYS A 161 6.72 -7.82 15.93
N ASN A 162 6.03 -6.68 15.92
CA ASN A 162 4.59 -6.62 15.69
C ASN A 162 4.31 -6.62 14.18
N PHE A 163 3.38 -7.44 13.74
CA PHE A 163 2.93 -7.45 12.36
C PHE A 163 1.45 -7.83 12.26
N LYS A 164 0.85 -7.52 11.12
CA LYS A 164 -0.45 -8.03 10.66
C LYS A 164 -0.27 -8.58 9.26
N GLN A 165 -0.94 -9.67 8.91
CA GLN A 165 -0.99 -10.15 7.53
C GLN A 165 -2.45 -10.19 7.10
N LEU A 166 -2.78 -9.39 6.10
CA LEU A 166 -4.14 -9.16 5.67
C LEU A 166 -4.34 -9.65 4.25
N VAL A 167 -5.49 -10.24 3.97
CA VAL A 167 -6.00 -10.42 2.61
C VAL A 167 -6.85 -9.21 2.26
N ILE A 168 -6.57 -8.61 1.11
CA ILE A 168 -7.27 -7.41 0.64
C ILE A 168 -8.20 -7.82 -0.49
N ASP A 169 -9.50 -7.78 -0.23
CA ASP A 169 -10.50 -8.08 -1.25
C ASP A 169 -10.65 -6.91 -2.23
N GLY A 170 -10.44 -7.20 -3.52
CA GLY A 170 -10.50 -6.24 -4.62
C GLY A 170 -9.15 -5.69 -5.07
N ASN A 171 -9.20 -4.78 -6.04
CA ASN A 171 -8.01 -4.22 -6.70
C ASN A 171 -7.51 -2.95 -5.98
N TYR A 172 -7.19 -3.06 -4.69
CA TYR A 172 -6.62 -1.98 -3.90
C TYR A 172 -5.11 -2.17 -3.78
N VAL A 173 -4.37 -1.64 -4.77
CA VAL A 173 -2.90 -1.71 -4.84
C VAL A 173 -2.32 -0.37 -4.42
N LEU A 174 -1.46 -0.36 -3.40
CA LEU A 174 -0.91 0.85 -2.81
C LEU A 174 -0.16 1.72 -3.82
N SER A 175 0.60 1.13 -4.74
CA SER A 175 1.33 1.91 -5.75
C SER A 175 0.38 2.68 -6.67
N LYS A 176 -0.81 2.15 -6.93
CA LYS A 176 -1.89 2.81 -7.69
C LYS A 176 -2.69 3.81 -6.84
N LEU A 177 -2.62 3.72 -5.52
CA LEU A 177 -3.37 4.61 -4.63
C LEU A 177 -2.53 5.79 -4.13
N LEU A 178 -1.22 5.60 -4.00
CA LEU A 178 -0.28 6.58 -3.46
C LEU A 178 0.49 7.37 -4.53
N PHE A 179 0.67 6.82 -5.73
CA PHE A 179 1.55 7.42 -6.75
C PHE A 179 0.86 7.64 -8.11
N ASN A 180 -0.47 7.66 -8.14
CA ASN A 180 -1.29 7.96 -9.32
C ASN A 180 -1.65 9.43 -9.40
#